data_AF-A0A954QK68-F1
#
_entry.id   AF-A0A954QK68-F1
#
_cell.length_a   1.000
_cell.length_b   1.000
_cell.length_c   1.000
_cell.angle_alpha   90.00
_cell.angle_beta   90.00
_cell.angle_gamma   90.00
#
_symmetry.space_group_name_H-M   'P 1'
#
loop_
_entity.id
_entity.type
_entity.pdbx_description
1 polymer ?
#
loop_
_entity_poly.entity_id
_entity_poly.type
_entity_poly.pdbx_seq_one_letter_code
_entity_poly.pdbx_strand_id
1 'polypeptide(L)' 'MQEQDEFWRRIQDVFEAALQCSAAERQRYVRETCTGNQDLIDEVESLLAAYEQADVTLDPLSEIEIDLEEL' A
#
# COMPACT_ATOMS: atom_id res chain seq x y z
N MET A 1 -14.84 8.68 20.28
CA MET A 1 -14.95 7.70 19.18
C MET A 1 -14.73 8.33 17.81
N GLN A 2 -15.13 9.58 17.54
CA GLN A 2 -15.06 10.16 16.18
C GLN A 2 -13.63 10.40 15.62
N GLU A 3 -12.63 10.73 16.45
CA GLU A 3 -11.25 10.97 15.98
C GLU A 3 -10.55 9.71 15.44
N GLN A 4 -10.88 8.52 15.98
CA GLN A 4 -10.27 7.27 15.52
C GLN A 4 -10.74 6.89 14.11
N ASP A 5 -12.01 7.14 13.80
CA ASP A 5 -12.58 6.86 12.47
C ASP A 5 -11.95 7.78 11.41
N GLU A 6 -11.73 9.06 11.73
CA GLU A 6 -11.07 10.00 10.83
C GLU A 6 -9.60 9.67 10.60
N PHE A 7 -8.89 9.25 11.66
CA PHE A 7 -7.51 8.78 11.56
C PHE A 7 -7.40 7.54 10.68
N TRP A 8 -8.26 6.55 10.89
CA TRP A 8 -8.28 5.34 10.06
C TRP A 8 -8.62 5.65 8.61
N ARG A 9 -9.58 6.53 8.34
CA ARG A 9 -9.89 6.95 6.98
C ARG A 9 -8.69 7.61 6.29
N ARG A 10 -7.95 8.45 7.03
CA ARG A 10 -6.72 9.08 6.54
C ARG A 10 -5.65 8.05 6.20
N ILE A 11 -5.48 7.02 7.03
CA ILE A 11 -4.57 5.88 6.75
C ILE A 11 -4.98 5.21 5.44
N GLN A 12 -6.26 4.88 5.27
CA GLN A 12 -6.77 4.22 4.07
C GLN A 12 -6.53 5.05 2.80
N ASP A 13 -6.87 6.33 2.81
CA ASP A 13 -6.67 7.23 1.67
C ASP A 13 -5.20 7.27 1.21
N VAL A 14 -4.27 7.40 2.17
CA VAL A 14 -2.83 7.46 1.87
C VAL A 14 -2.31 6.10 1.40
N PHE A 15 -2.76 5.02 2.03
CA PHE A 15 -2.38 3.66 1.65
C PHE A 15 -2.81 3.33 0.22
N GLU A 16 -4.07 3.59 -0.14
CA GLU A 16 -4.59 3.36 -1.50
C GLU A 16 -3.84 4.20 -2.54
N ALA A 17 -3.56 5.47 -2.23
CA ALA A 17 -2.78 6.33 -3.10
C ALA A 17 -1.32 5.85 -3.25
N ALA A 18 -0.70 5.38 -2.16
CA ALA A 18 0.64 4.80 -2.19
C ALA A 18 0.70 3.53 -3.04
N LEU A 19 -0.35 2.70 -3.05
CA LEU A 19 -0.41 1.51 -3.91
C LEU A 19 -0.40 1.84 -5.41
N GLN A 20 -0.87 3.02 -5.81
CA GLN A 20 -0.78 3.50 -7.20
C GLN A 20 0.65 3.90 -7.61
N CYS A 21 1.54 4.12 -6.64
CA CYS A 21 2.95 4.35 -6.89
C CYS A 21 3.73 3.03 -6.99
N SER A 22 4.87 3.10 -7.69
CA SER A 22 5.85 2.01 -7.74
C SER A 22 6.34 1.66 -6.34
N ALA A 23 6.68 0.39 -6.06
CA ALA A 23 7.17 -0.06 -4.74
C ALA A 23 8.28 0.84 -4.15
N ALA A 24 9.25 1.22 -4.99
CA ALA A 24 10.36 2.11 -4.61
C ALA A 24 9.93 3.55 -4.27
N GLU A 25 8.77 4.00 -4.76
CA GLU A 25 8.24 5.35 -4.57
C GLU A 25 7.22 5.43 -3.43
N ARG A 26 6.61 4.32 -3.03
CA ARG A 26 5.55 4.30 -1.99
C ARG A 26 6.01 4.90 -0.67
N GLN A 27 7.17 4.48 -0.15
CA GLN A 27 7.72 5.02 1.10
C GLN A 27 8.00 6.52 1.00
N ARG A 28 8.51 6.98 -0.15
CA ARG A 28 8.76 8.40 -0.38
C ARG A 28 7.45 9.18 -0.41
N TYR A 29 6.47 8.68 -1.14
CA TYR A 29 5.13 9.28 -1.25
C TYR A 29 4.46 9.43 0.12
N VAL A 30 4.51 8.39 0.96
CA VAL A 30 3.93 8.42 2.32
C VAL A 30 4.61 9.50 3.16
N ARG A 31 5.94 9.56 3.17
CA ARG A 31 6.68 10.58 3.94
C ARG A 31 6.39 12.00 3.48
N GLU A 32 6.30 12.23 2.16
CA GLU A 32 5.97 13.54 1.61
C GLU A 32 4.52 13.93 1.93
N THR A 33 3.56 13.01 1.75
CA THR A 33 2.12 13.26 1.94
C THR A 33 1.71 13.41 3.40
N CYS A 34 2.36 12.66 4.30
CA CYS A 34 2.08 12.64 5.73
C CYS A 34 3.08 13.48 6.55
N THR A 35 3.82 14.38 5.90
CA THR A 35 4.84 15.21 6.55
C THR A 35 4.30 15.86 7.83
N GLY A 36 4.99 15.64 8.95
CA GLY A 36 4.64 16.20 10.26
C GLY A 36 3.62 15.39 11.07
N ASN A 37 3.14 14.26 10.54
CA ASN A 37 2.30 13.32 11.28
C ASN A 37 2.97 11.93 11.30
N GLN A 38 3.87 11.73 12.26
CA GLN A 38 4.68 10.53 12.38
C GLN A 38 3.83 9.29 12.64
N ASP A 39 2.82 9.38 13.50
CA ASP A 39 1.88 8.27 13.77
C ASP A 39 1.18 7.78 12.49
N LEU A 40 0.80 8.71 11.61
CA LEU A 40 0.19 8.36 10.32
C LEU A 40 1.20 7.69 9.37
N ILE A 41 2.45 8.16 9.36
CA ILE A 41 3.53 7.56 8.55
C ILE A 41 3.77 6.11 9.01
N ASP A 42 3.94 5.90 10.32
CA ASP A 42 4.26 4.59 10.88
C ASP A 42 3.15 3.56 10.59
N GLU A 43 1.87 3.94 10.73
CA GLU A 43 0.77 3.00 10.41
C GLU A 43 0.66 2.68 8.92
N VAL A 44 0.82 3.67 8.04
CA VAL A 44 0.78 3.42 6.60
C VAL A 44 1.98 2.59 6.14
N GLU A 45 3.18 2.86 6.65
CA GLU A 45 4.38 2.06 6.34
C GLU A 45 4.23 0.61 6.85
N SER A 46 3.63 0.41 8.03
CA SER A 46 3.33 -0.92 8.58
C SER A 46 2.37 -1.71 7.68
N LEU A 47 1.29 -1.08 7.22
CA LEU A 47 0.33 -1.69 6.29
C LEU A 47 0.97 -2.03 4.94
N LEU A 48 1.79 -1.13 4.39
CA LEU A 48 2.51 -1.38 3.14
C LEU A 48 3.48 -2.56 3.29
N ALA A 49 4.25 -2.61 4.37
CA ALA A 49 5.17 -3.72 4.62
C ALA A 49 4.43 -5.07 4.76
N ALA A 50 3.25 -5.08 5.38
CA ALA A 50 2.41 -6.28 5.46
C ALA A 50 1.85 -6.68 4.09
N TYR A 51 1.45 -5.71 3.27
CA TYR A 51 0.98 -5.95 1.90
C TYR A 51 2.09 -6.51 1.00
N GLU A 52 3.29 -5.94 1.05
CA GLU A 52 4.45 -6.43 0.27
C GLU A 52 4.88 -7.84 0.68
N GLN A 53 4.82 -8.15 1.98
CA GLN A 53 5.06 -9.51 2.46
C GLN A 53 3.99 -10.49 1.96
N ALA A 54 2.73 -10.08 1.91
CA ALA A 54 1.64 -10.91 1.38
C ALA A 54 1.81 -11.16 -0.13
N ASP A 55 2.21 -10.15 -0.90
CA ASP A 55 2.49 -10.24 -2.34
C ASP A 55 3.64 -11.22 -2.63
N VAL A 56 4.73 -11.12 -1.87
CA VAL A 56 5.87 -12.06 -1.93
C VAL A 56 5.48 -13.51 -1.60
N THR A 57 4.48 -13.72 -0.75
CA THR A 57 4.05 -15.08 -0.37
C THR A 57 3.11 -15.75 -1.36
N LEU A 58 2.50 -15.01 -2.28
CA LEU A 58 1.45 -15.54 -3.16
C LEU A 58 1.84 -15.66 -4.63
N ASP A 59 3.07 -15.32 -5.03
CA ASP A 59 3.42 -15.38 -6.45
C ASP A 59 4.57 -16.33 -6.82
N PRO A 60 4.21 -17.56 -7.24
CA PRO A 60 4.95 -18.30 -8.25
C PRO A 60 4.25 -18.31 -9.63
N LEU A 61 3.28 -17.42 -9.91
CA LEU A 61 2.44 -17.49 -11.13
C LEU A 61 2.15 -16.15 -11.85
N SER A 62 2.73 -15.01 -11.46
CA SER A 62 2.60 -13.74 -12.21
C SER A 62 3.31 -13.76 -13.56
N GLU A 63 4.12 -14.79 -13.84
CA GLU A 63 4.69 -15.03 -15.18
C GLU A 63 3.79 -15.84 -16.13
N ILE A 64 2.56 -16.20 -15.75
CA ILE A 64 1.63 -16.80 -16.72
C ILE A 64 0.86 -15.70 -17.44
N GLU A 65 1.44 -15.19 -18.53
CA GLU A 65 0.64 -14.71 -19.66
C GLU A 65 -0.22 -15.90 -20.12
N ILE A 66 -1.47 -15.97 -19.65
CA ILE A 66 -2.45 -16.89 -20.23
C ILE A 66 -2.76 -16.34 -21.61
N ASP A 67 -2.16 -16.96 -22.63
CA ASP A 67 -2.55 -16.80 -24.02
C ASP A 67 -4.01 -17.27 -24.15
N LEU A 68 -4.94 -16.30 -24.11
CA LEU A 68 -6.37 -16.52 -24.28
C LEU A 68 -6.74 -16.54 -25.76
N GLU A 69 -5.99 -17.30 -26.56
CA GLU A 69 -6.37 -17.61 -27.92
C GLU A 69 -6.33 -19.15 -28.09
N GLU A 70 -7.49 -19.72 -28.43
CA GLU A 70 -7.76 -21.16 -28.68
C GLU A 70 -8.39 -21.99 -27.55
N LEU A 71 -9.65 -21.67 -27.22
CA LEU A 71 -10.66 -22.66 -26.81
C LEU A 71 -11.81 -22.71 -27.82
#